data_AF-A0A0S8DMC0-F1
#
_entry.id   AF-A0A0S8DMC0-F1
#
_cell.length_a   1.000
_cell.length_b   1.000
_cell.length_c   1.000
_cell.angle_alpha   90.00
_cell.angle_beta   90.00
_cell.angle_gamma   90.00
#
_symmetry.space_group_name_H-M   'P 1'
#
loop_
_entity.id
_entity.type
_entity.pdbx_description
1 polymer ?
#
loop_
_entity_poly.entity_id
_entity_poly.type
_entity_poly.pdbx_seq_one_letter_code
_entity_poly.pdbx_strand_id
1 'polypeptide(L)'
;LVRDFWLCESFHSGQRQLFACRDYQSNGIRYRVYYRGGTIPKAVARVEQDEAGERLRWSAYEADAGPLCDTAPPAQIPESSHHIGTGVCESTSGQSTPCSAFEDASASQSHVIHYMVFYDKDGNGIEAIEPLSVRPNDGALVARLAFMIGAELANTDCCRQRALDYLAYSFEKYPDSDAYRKEYEWQRLEQEAFRNQDTCIGTGTVN
;
A
#
# COMPACT_ATOMS: atom_id res chain seq x y z
N LEU A 1 17.69 -10.97 -15.39
CA LEU A 1 16.27 -11.39 -15.37
C LEU A 1 15.82 -11.28 -13.93
N VAL A 2 14.92 -10.35 -13.61
CA VAL A 2 14.32 -10.32 -12.29
C VAL A 2 13.27 -11.42 -12.29
N ARG A 3 13.50 -12.51 -11.55
CA ARG A 3 12.45 -13.50 -11.28
C ARG A 3 11.45 -12.88 -10.32
N ASP A 4 10.17 -12.98 -10.65
CA ASP A 4 9.09 -12.73 -9.69
C ASP A 4 9.07 -13.84 -8.63
N PHE A 5 8.02 -13.92 -7.81
CA PHE A 5 7.93 -15.00 -6.83
C PHE A 5 7.94 -16.38 -7.51
N TRP A 6 8.73 -17.31 -6.97
CA TRP A 6 8.74 -18.71 -7.39
C TRP A 6 8.58 -19.64 -6.19
N LEU A 7 8.20 -20.88 -6.46
CA LEU A 7 8.03 -21.90 -5.44
C LEU A 7 9.39 -22.53 -5.14
N CYS A 8 9.78 -22.53 -3.87
CA CYS A 8 11.05 -23.07 -3.42
C CYS A 8 10.86 -23.96 -2.19
N GLU A 9 11.77 -24.91 -2.01
CA GLU A 9 11.83 -25.71 -0.78
C GLU A 9 13.03 -25.29 0.06
N SER A 10 12.84 -25.22 1.37
CA SER A 10 13.94 -24.91 2.29
C SER A 10 13.76 -25.61 3.64
N PHE A 11 14.88 -25.76 4.36
CA PHE A 11 14.96 -26.31 5.71
C PHE A 11 15.21 -25.23 6.78
N HIS A 12 15.13 -23.93 6.44
CA HIS A 12 15.40 -22.85 7.41
C HIS A 12 14.46 -22.82 8.62
N SER A 13 13.38 -23.61 8.58
CA SER A 13 12.46 -23.82 9.70
C SER A 13 12.71 -25.09 10.52
N GLY A 14 13.82 -25.81 10.28
CA GLY A 14 14.09 -27.12 10.89
C GLY A 14 13.26 -28.26 10.30
N GLN A 15 12.43 -27.99 9.28
CA GLN A 15 11.70 -28.98 8.49
C GLN A 15 11.70 -28.55 7.02
N ARG A 16 11.72 -29.51 6.10
CA ARG A 16 11.63 -29.23 4.66
C ARG A 16 10.21 -28.77 4.35
N GLN A 17 10.06 -27.52 3.92
CA GLN A 17 8.77 -26.89 3.66
C GLN A 17 8.79 -26.10 2.35
N LEU A 18 7.62 -25.91 1.76
CA LEU A 18 7.41 -25.04 0.59
C LEU A 18 7.26 -23.58 1.02
N PHE A 19 7.90 -22.70 0.26
CA PHE A 19 7.87 -21.25 0.45
C PHE A 19 7.65 -20.55 -0.88
N ALA A 20 7.07 -19.35 -0.83
CA ALA A 20 7.21 -18.37 -1.90
C ALA A 20 8.55 -17.66 -1.72
N CYS A 21 9.45 -17.80 -2.67
CA CYS A 21 10.76 -17.16 -2.67
C CYS A 21 10.77 -15.95 -3.60
N ARG A 22 11.52 -14.91 -3.20
CA ARG A 22 11.92 -13.82 -4.10
C ARG A 22 13.35 -13.40 -3.80
N ASP A 23 14.11 -13.10 -4.84
CA ASP A 23 15.44 -12.52 -4.73
C ASP A 23 15.34 -10.99 -4.70
N TYR A 24 16.00 -10.37 -3.73
CA TYR A 24 16.18 -8.92 -3.60
C TYR A 24 17.66 -8.59 -3.76
N GLN A 25 17.97 -7.40 -4.27
CA GLN A 25 19.35 -6.93 -4.41
C GLN A 25 19.54 -5.63 -3.62
N SER A 26 20.55 -5.60 -2.76
CA SER A 26 20.93 -4.41 -1.98
C SER A 26 22.44 -4.32 -1.89
N ASN A 27 23.01 -3.16 -2.25
CA ASN A 27 24.45 -2.90 -2.23
C ASN A 27 25.29 -3.95 -2.98
N GLY A 28 24.79 -4.42 -4.13
CA GLY A 28 25.45 -5.46 -4.93
C GLY A 28 25.37 -6.88 -4.34
N ILE A 29 24.71 -7.06 -3.19
CA ILE A 29 24.48 -8.36 -2.56
C ILE A 29 23.06 -8.82 -2.87
N ARG A 30 22.93 -10.08 -3.30
CA ARG A 30 21.64 -10.73 -3.53
C ARG A 30 21.18 -11.47 -2.27
N TYR A 31 19.92 -11.29 -1.92
CA TYR A 31 19.26 -11.93 -0.79
C TYR A 31 18.05 -12.69 -1.28
N ARG A 32 17.85 -13.92 -0.81
CA ARG A 32 16.64 -14.69 -1.01
C ARG A 32 15.76 -14.59 0.22
N VAL A 33 14.52 -14.21 0.02
CA VAL A 33 13.53 -14.04 1.08
C VAL A 33 12.47 -15.12 0.92
N TYR A 34 12.16 -15.81 2.02
CA TYR A 34 11.25 -16.96 2.04
C TYR A 34 9.98 -16.57 2.78
N TYR A 35 8.84 -16.69 2.11
CA TYR A 35 7.53 -16.37 2.66
C TYR A 35 6.65 -17.61 2.82
N ARG A 36 5.88 -17.64 3.90
CA ARG A 36 4.91 -18.70 4.20
C ARG A 36 3.67 -18.11 4.88
N GLY A 37 3.09 -17.10 4.25
CA GLY A 37 1.96 -16.33 4.76
C GLY A 37 2.39 -15.11 5.58
N GLY A 38 1.58 -14.06 5.47
CA GLY A 38 1.79 -12.77 6.14
C GLY A 38 2.81 -11.87 5.46
N THR A 39 3.06 -10.70 6.05
CA THR A 39 4.00 -9.68 5.57
C THR A 39 5.43 -9.91 6.04
N ILE A 40 5.61 -10.67 7.12
CA ILE A 40 6.91 -10.97 7.70
C ILE A 40 7.45 -12.28 7.08
N PRO A 41 8.65 -12.26 6.46
CA PRO A 41 9.27 -13.44 5.92
C PRO A 41 9.59 -14.46 7.02
N LYS A 42 9.79 -15.71 6.65
CA LYS A 42 10.19 -16.79 7.56
C LYS A 42 11.70 -16.96 7.63
N ALA A 43 12.40 -16.59 6.55
CA ALA A 43 13.84 -16.56 6.52
C ALA A 43 14.34 -15.55 5.48
N VAL A 44 15.59 -15.13 5.65
CA VAL A 44 16.37 -14.37 4.67
C VAL A 44 17.74 -15.01 4.58
N ALA A 45 18.14 -15.41 3.37
CA ALA A 45 19.46 -15.93 3.07
C ALA A 45 20.20 -14.98 2.14
N ARG A 46 21.53 -14.92 2.28
CA ARG A 46 22.40 -14.32 1.26
C ARG A 46 22.67 -15.38 0.20
N VAL A 47 22.52 -15.01 -1.07
CA VAL A 47 22.84 -15.87 -2.21
C VAL A 47 24.26 -15.59 -2.67
N GLU A 48 25.13 -16.61 -2.62
CA GLU A 48 26.52 -16.53 -3.07
C GLU A 48 26.63 -16.62 -4.61
N GLN A 49 27.85 -16.43 -5.14
CA GLN A 49 28.10 -16.25 -6.58
C GLN A 49 27.71 -17.44 -7.48
N ASP A 50 27.57 -18.64 -6.90
CA ASP A 50 27.29 -19.88 -7.63
C ASP A 50 25.80 -20.28 -7.60
N GLU A 51 24.92 -19.45 -7.04
CA GLU A 51 23.48 -19.73 -6.79
C GLU A 51 23.18 -20.97 -5.91
N ALA A 52 24.15 -21.86 -5.72
CA ALA A 52 24.08 -23.08 -4.94
C ALA A 52 24.45 -22.84 -3.46
N GLY A 53 25.26 -21.82 -3.17
CA GLY A 53 25.58 -21.40 -1.81
C GLY A 53 24.55 -20.40 -1.27
N GLU A 54 23.70 -20.84 -0.36
CA GLU A 54 22.85 -19.95 0.44
C GLU A 54 23.38 -19.89 1.88
N ARG A 55 23.61 -18.67 2.39
CA ARG A 55 23.98 -18.46 3.79
C ARG A 55 22.84 -17.78 4.54
N LEU A 56 22.26 -18.46 5.53
CA LEU A 56 21.23 -17.89 6.39
C LEU A 56 21.71 -16.59 7.03
N ARG A 57 20.90 -15.54 6.94
CA ARG A 57 21.12 -14.24 7.57
C ARG A 57 20.16 -14.00 8.71
N TRP A 58 18.94 -14.51 8.58
CA TRP A 58 17.89 -14.36 9.57
C TRP A 58 16.82 -15.45 9.38
N SER A 59 16.23 -15.91 10.47
CA SER A 59 15.02 -16.74 10.47
C SER A 59 14.09 -16.38 11.63
N ALA A 60 12.80 -16.66 11.45
CA ALA A 60 11.80 -16.48 12.51
C ALA A 60 12.03 -17.39 13.74
N TYR A 61 12.91 -18.39 13.64
CA TYR A 61 13.30 -19.26 14.76
C TYR A 61 14.38 -18.63 15.64
N GLU A 62 15.17 -17.72 15.08
CA GLU A 62 16.33 -17.12 15.74
C GLU A 62 16.02 -15.75 16.33
N ALA A 63 14.91 -15.12 15.94
CA ALA A 63 14.52 -13.80 16.44
C ALA A 63 13.00 -13.58 16.43
N ASP A 64 12.52 -12.88 17.47
CA ASP A 64 11.10 -12.56 17.67
C ASP A 64 10.59 -11.44 16.76
N ALA A 65 11.47 -10.57 16.26
CA ALA A 65 11.15 -9.49 15.33
C ALA A 65 11.77 -9.80 13.96
N GLY A 66 10.93 -9.84 12.93
CA GLY A 66 11.35 -10.10 11.56
C GLY A 66 11.53 -8.85 10.72
N PRO A 67 12.48 -8.87 9.76
CA PRO A 67 12.62 -7.78 8.81
C PRO A 67 11.36 -7.68 7.95
N LEU A 68 10.87 -6.47 7.71
CA LEU A 68 9.86 -6.23 6.69
C LEU A 68 10.57 -6.06 5.34
N CYS A 69 10.06 -6.73 4.32
CA CYS A 69 10.56 -6.62 2.96
C CYS A 69 9.45 -6.07 2.08
N ASP A 70 9.67 -4.87 1.55
CA ASP A 70 8.71 -4.18 0.71
C ASP A 70 8.38 -5.02 -0.52
N THR A 71 7.11 -5.38 -0.66
CA THR A 71 6.58 -6.06 -1.84
C THR A 71 5.67 -5.08 -2.55
N ALA A 72 6.18 -4.43 -3.59
CA ALA A 72 5.39 -3.49 -4.37
C ALA A 72 4.25 -4.23 -5.11
N PRO A 73 3.09 -3.58 -5.28
CA PRO A 73 2.03 -4.09 -6.14
C PRO A 73 2.53 -4.28 -7.57
N PRO A 74 2.14 -5.36 -8.28
CA PRO A 74 2.40 -5.46 -9.71
C PRO A 74 1.61 -4.42 -10.50
N ALA A 75 2.08 -4.09 -11.70
CA ALA A 75 1.53 -2.99 -12.51
C ALA A 75 0.04 -3.15 -12.89
N GLN A 76 -0.50 -4.37 -12.81
CA GLN A 76 -1.89 -4.68 -13.13
C GLN A 76 -2.88 -4.38 -11.98
N ILE A 77 -2.38 -4.09 -10.77
CA ILE A 77 -3.22 -3.67 -9.64
C ILE A 77 -2.95 -2.20 -9.30
N PRO A 78 -3.89 -1.49 -8.66
CA PRO A 78 -3.70 -0.09 -8.30
C PRO A 78 -2.40 0.12 -7.51
N GLU A 79 -1.62 1.14 -7.89
CA GLU A 79 -0.36 1.46 -7.22
C GLU A 79 -0.56 1.84 -5.74
N SER A 80 -1.75 2.38 -5.41
CA SER A 80 -2.16 2.68 -4.05
C SER A 80 -2.48 1.45 -3.20
N SER A 81 -2.47 0.24 -3.77
CA SER A 81 -2.70 -0.99 -3.03
C SER A 81 -1.50 -1.30 -2.13
N HIS A 82 -1.79 -1.70 -0.88
CA HIS A 82 -0.74 -2.08 0.07
C HIS A 82 -0.65 -3.59 0.22
N HIS A 83 0.57 -4.10 0.40
CA HIS A 83 0.81 -5.52 0.58
C HIS A 83 0.29 -6.01 1.95
N ILE A 84 -0.53 -7.06 1.94
CA ILE A 84 -1.08 -7.65 3.17
C ILE A 84 -0.50 -9.04 3.47
N GLY A 85 0.16 -9.66 2.50
CA GLY A 85 0.95 -10.87 2.75
C GLY A 85 1.35 -11.65 1.52
N THR A 86 2.35 -12.50 1.68
CA THR A 86 2.84 -13.42 0.64
C THR A 86 2.98 -14.82 1.22
N GLY A 87 2.67 -15.86 0.45
CA GLY A 87 2.80 -17.24 0.88
C GLY A 87 2.64 -18.24 -0.25
N VAL A 88 2.33 -19.47 0.13
CA VAL A 88 2.00 -20.55 -0.80
C VAL A 88 0.49 -20.76 -0.72
N CYS A 89 -0.19 -20.59 -1.86
CA CYS A 89 -1.61 -20.84 -2.02
C CYS A 89 -1.84 -22.11 -2.85
N GLU A 90 -3.08 -22.58 -2.90
CA GLU A 90 -3.51 -23.59 -3.86
C GLU A 90 -4.09 -22.89 -5.09
N SER A 91 -3.62 -23.27 -6.28
CA SER A 91 -4.18 -22.83 -7.55
C SER A 91 -5.55 -23.48 -7.79
N THR A 92 -6.27 -23.03 -8.81
CA THR A 92 -7.56 -23.62 -9.23
C THR A 92 -7.46 -25.10 -9.62
N SER A 93 -6.26 -25.58 -10.01
CA SER A 93 -5.98 -26.98 -10.29
C SER A 93 -5.52 -27.78 -9.05
N GLY A 94 -5.56 -27.18 -7.87
CA GLY A 94 -5.10 -27.77 -6.61
C GLY A 94 -3.57 -27.88 -6.48
N GLN A 95 -2.81 -27.16 -7.31
CA GLN A 95 -1.35 -27.17 -7.23
C GLN A 95 -0.86 -26.05 -6.30
N SER A 96 0.16 -26.33 -5.51
CA SER A 96 0.81 -25.28 -4.71
C SER A 96 1.48 -24.25 -5.61
N THR A 97 1.18 -22.97 -5.37
CA THR A 97 1.70 -21.85 -6.15
C THR A 97 2.06 -20.67 -5.25
N PRO A 98 3.09 -19.86 -5.58
CA PRO A 98 3.35 -18.62 -4.85
C PRO A 98 2.20 -17.64 -5.04
N CYS A 99 1.83 -16.94 -3.98
CA CYS A 99 0.77 -15.94 -4.01
C CYS A 99 1.10 -14.73 -3.13
N SER A 100 0.59 -13.57 -3.53
CA SER A 100 0.61 -12.34 -2.74
C SER A 100 -0.78 -11.74 -2.71
N ALA A 101 -1.12 -11.09 -1.61
CA ALA A 101 -2.37 -10.36 -1.46
C ALA A 101 -2.06 -8.88 -1.26
N PHE A 102 -2.87 -8.03 -1.89
CA PHE A 102 -2.79 -6.58 -1.79
C PHE A 102 -4.17 -5.98 -1.54
N GLU A 103 -4.27 -5.02 -0.63
CA GLU A 103 -5.53 -4.35 -0.30
C GLU A 103 -5.60 -2.97 -0.95
N ASP A 104 -6.66 -2.73 -1.73
CA ASP A 104 -7.09 -1.41 -2.19
C ASP A 104 -8.30 -0.94 -1.37
N ALA A 105 -8.05 0.10 -0.57
CA ALA A 105 -9.06 0.80 0.21
C ALA A 105 -9.17 2.27 -0.22
N SER A 106 -8.77 2.62 -1.44
CA SER A 106 -8.74 4.01 -1.92
C SER A 106 -10.12 4.69 -1.86
N ALA A 107 -10.11 6.03 -1.81
CA ALA A 107 -11.33 6.85 -1.70
C ALA A 107 -12.35 6.64 -2.83
N SER A 108 -11.89 6.13 -3.97
CA SER A 108 -12.74 5.84 -5.14
C SER A 108 -13.55 4.56 -5.01
N GLN A 109 -13.18 3.66 -4.09
CA GLN A 109 -13.79 2.35 -3.95
C GLN A 109 -14.94 2.36 -2.94
N SER A 110 -16.08 1.80 -3.33
CA SER A 110 -17.22 1.58 -2.41
C SER A 110 -16.99 0.42 -1.45
N HIS A 111 -16.09 -0.51 -1.81
CA HIS A 111 -15.72 -1.68 -1.03
C HIS A 111 -14.20 -1.80 -0.98
N VAL A 112 -13.67 -2.35 0.10
CA VAL A 112 -12.27 -2.75 0.18
C VAL A 112 -12.07 -3.98 -0.69
N ILE A 113 -11.13 -3.89 -1.63
CA ILE A 113 -10.82 -4.96 -2.57
C ILE A 113 -9.48 -5.58 -2.17
N HIS A 114 -9.45 -6.90 -2.02
CA HIS A 114 -8.20 -7.66 -1.93
C HIS A 114 -7.89 -8.25 -3.30
N TYR A 115 -6.77 -7.83 -3.89
CA TYR A 115 -6.23 -8.44 -5.09
C TYR A 115 -5.33 -9.61 -4.70
N MET A 116 -5.80 -10.83 -4.96
CA MET A 116 -5.01 -12.04 -4.83
C MET A 116 -4.22 -12.25 -6.12
N VAL A 117 -2.90 -12.15 -6.05
CA VAL A 117 -1.98 -12.33 -7.16
C VAL A 117 -1.34 -13.71 -7.04
N PHE A 118 -1.55 -14.55 -8.04
CA PHE A 118 -0.94 -15.87 -8.16
C PHE A 118 0.19 -15.80 -9.19
N TYR A 119 1.34 -16.36 -8.84
CA TYR A 119 2.53 -16.35 -9.69
C TYR A 119 2.76 -17.72 -10.30
N ASP A 120 3.39 -17.77 -11.47
CA ASP A 120 3.89 -19.02 -12.00
C ASP A 120 4.94 -19.62 -11.04
N LYS A 121 4.82 -20.92 -10.76
CA LYS A 121 5.67 -21.62 -9.78
C LYS A 121 7.18 -21.54 -10.09
N ASP A 122 7.56 -21.33 -11.36
CA ASP A 122 8.96 -21.30 -11.80
C ASP A 122 9.51 -19.85 -11.85
N GLY A 123 8.70 -18.86 -11.46
CA GLY A 123 9.08 -17.45 -11.38
C GLY A 123 9.01 -16.72 -12.71
N ASN A 124 8.22 -17.23 -13.66
CA ASN A 124 8.05 -16.62 -14.98
C ASN A 124 7.14 -15.39 -14.99
N GLY A 125 6.52 -15.06 -13.85
CA GLY A 125 5.69 -13.87 -13.67
C GLY A 125 4.34 -14.22 -13.05
N ILE A 126 3.36 -13.35 -13.29
CA ILE A 126 1.99 -13.48 -12.77
C ILE A 126 1.21 -14.45 -13.66
N GLU A 127 0.57 -15.43 -13.04
CA GLU A 127 -0.34 -16.37 -13.68
C GLU A 127 -1.79 -15.83 -13.67
N ALA A 128 -2.25 -15.33 -12.52
CA ALA A 128 -3.62 -14.83 -12.35
C ALA A 128 -3.70 -13.72 -11.29
N ILE A 129 -4.72 -12.88 -11.43
CA ILE A 129 -5.11 -11.87 -10.44
C ILE A 129 -6.60 -12.00 -10.20
N GLU A 130 -6.97 -12.22 -8.94
CA GLU A 130 -8.36 -12.38 -8.52
C GLU A 130 -8.75 -11.27 -7.54
N PRO A 131 -9.64 -10.34 -7.94
CA PRO A 131 -10.16 -9.33 -7.03
C PRO A 131 -11.28 -9.91 -6.15
N LEU A 132 -11.17 -9.70 -4.85
CA LEU A 132 -12.15 -10.12 -3.85
C LEU A 132 -12.68 -8.89 -3.10
N SER A 133 -13.99 -8.64 -3.20
CA SER A 133 -14.65 -7.62 -2.38
C SER A 133 -14.82 -8.14 -0.96
N VAL A 134 -14.13 -7.53 0.01
CA VAL A 134 -14.04 -8.07 1.37
C VAL A 134 -15.03 -7.44 2.33
N ARG A 135 -15.17 -6.11 2.28
CA ARG A 135 -16.04 -5.33 3.17
C ARG A 135 -16.40 -3.98 2.56
N PRO A 136 -17.51 -3.35 2.99
CA PRO A 136 -17.76 -1.95 2.66
C PRO A 136 -16.59 -1.05 3.05
N ASN A 137 -16.31 -0.05 2.22
CA ASN A 137 -15.33 0.98 2.52
C ASN A 137 -16.01 2.17 3.21
N ASP A 138 -16.45 1.95 4.46
CA ASP A 138 -17.16 2.98 5.23
C ASP A 138 -16.34 4.26 5.38
N GLY A 139 -15.01 4.13 5.45
CA GLY A 139 -14.08 5.26 5.46
C GLY A 139 -14.20 6.12 4.20
N ALA A 140 -14.25 5.49 3.01
CA ALA A 140 -14.37 6.21 1.75
C ALA A 140 -15.72 6.89 1.62
N LEU A 141 -16.79 6.23 2.09
CA LEU A 141 -18.12 6.84 2.12
C LEU A 141 -18.15 8.10 3.00
N VAL A 142 -17.66 8.02 4.23
CA VAL A 142 -17.67 9.15 5.16
C VAL A 142 -16.78 10.29 4.66
N ALA A 143 -15.58 9.98 4.13
CA ALA A 143 -14.71 10.98 3.53
C ALA A 143 -15.36 11.63 2.30
N ARG A 144 -16.03 10.86 1.44
CA ARG A 144 -16.72 11.40 0.28
C ARG A 144 -17.88 12.32 0.66
N LEU A 145 -18.65 11.95 1.69
CA LEU A 145 -19.72 12.80 2.21
C LEU A 145 -19.16 14.12 2.79
N ALA A 146 -18.08 14.04 3.58
CA ALA A 146 -17.39 15.23 4.07
C ALA A 146 -16.91 16.11 2.91
N PHE A 147 -16.27 15.53 1.90
CA PHE A 147 -15.83 16.26 0.71
C PHE A 147 -16.99 16.97 0.00
N MET A 148 -18.10 16.28 -0.24
CA MET A 148 -19.28 16.87 -0.89
C MET A 148 -19.88 18.03 -0.08
N ILE A 149 -19.98 17.88 1.25
CA ILE A 149 -20.48 18.94 2.14
C ILE A 149 -19.50 20.13 2.13
N GLY A 150 -18.20 19.85 2.23
CA GLY A 150 -17.15 20.88 2.21
C GLY A 150 -17.17 21.68 0.91
N ALA A 151 -17.21 21.00 -0.24
CA ALA A 151 -17.23 21.65 -1.55
C ALA A 151 -18.47 22.52 -1.76
N GLU A 152 -19.64 22.09 -1.28
CA GLU A 152 -20.88 22.88 -1.35
C GLU A 152 -20.82 24.12 -0.45
N LEU A 153 -20.32 23.95 0.78
CA LEU A 153 -20.23 25.05 1.76
C LEU A 153 -19.14 26.07 1.42
N ALA A 154 -18.13 25.70 0.62
CA ALA A 154 -17.00 26.55 0.28
C ALA A 154 -17.43 27.88 -0.37
N ASN A 155 -18.51 27.84 -1.16
CA ASN A 155 -19.06 29.02 -1.84
C ASN A 155 -19.99 29.87 -0.95
N THR A 156 -20.14 29.52 0.33
CA THR A 156 -21.02 30.21 1.28
C THR A 156 -20.21 30.97 2.32
N ASP A 157 -20.29 32.30 2.31
CA ASP A 157 -19.45 33.19 3.16
C ASP A 157 -19.48 32.85 4.65
N CYS A 158 -20.65 32.54 5.21
CA CYS A 158 -20.78 32.23 6.63
C CYS A 158 -20.24 30.84 7.02
N CYS A 159 -19.93 29.99 6.03
CA CYS A 159 -19.55 28.59 6.26
C CYS A 159 -18.12 28.25 5.80
N ARG A 160 -17.33 29.20 5.30
CA ARG A 160 -15.99 28.95 4.74
C ARG A 160 -15.07 28.15 5.67
N GLN A 161 -14.97 28.50 6.95
CA GLN A 161 -14.13 27.74 7.88
C GLN A 161 -14.61 26.29 8.03
N ARG A 162 -15.92 26.09 8.14
CA ARG A 162 -16.52 24.76 8.27
C ARG A 162 -16.37 23.94 6.98
N ALA A 163 -16.42 24.59 5.82
CA ALA A 163 -16.10 23.98 4.54
C ALA A 163 -14.67 23.43 4.54
N LEU A 164 -13.71 24.24 5.01
CA LEU A 164 -12.31 23.86 5.10
C LEU A 164 -12.10 22.67 6.06
N ASP A 165 -12.80 22.63 7.19
CA ASP A 165 -12.71 21.52 8.15
C ASP A 165 -13.19 20.19 7.53
N TYR A 166 -14.28 20.21 6.74
CA TYR A 166 -14.78 19.02 6.04
C TYR A 166 -13.84 18.56 4.92
N LEU A 167 -13.24 19.49 4.18
CA LEU A 167 -12.25 19.18 3.15
C LEU A 167 -10.96 18.63 3.76
N ALA A 168 -10.49 19.22 4.87
CA ALA A 168 -9.34 18.74 5.64
C ALA A 168 -9.56 17.30 6.11
N TYR A 169 -10.71 17.00 6.69
CA TYR A 169 -11.06 15.63 7.11
C TYR A 169 -10.92 14.61 5.98
N SER A 170 -11.41 14.97 4.79
CA SER A 170 -11.38 14.09 3.61
C SER A 170 -9.94 13.84 3.14
N PHE A 171 -9.13 14.90 3.10
CA PHE A 171 -7.72 14.84 2.74
C PHE A 171 -6.89 14.05 3.78
N GLU A 172 -7.08 14.29 5.08
CA GLU A 172 -6.40 13.54 6.15
C GLU A 172 -6.70 12.05 6.08
N LYS A 173 -7.95 11.69 5.73
CA LYS A 173 -8.36 10.29 5.61
C LYS A 173 -7.76 9.61 4.38
N TYR A 174 -7.60 10.35 3.28
CA TYR A 174 -7.09 9.85 2.00
C TYR A 174 -6.12 10.86 1.36
N PRO A 175 -4.88 10.96 1.87
CA PRO A 175 -3.92 11.99 1.45
C PRO A 175 -3.46 11.83 -0.01
N ASP A 176 -3.49 10.59 -0.50
CA ASP A 176 -3.12 10.27 -1.88
C ASP A 176 -4.22 10.61 -2.90
N SER A 177 -5.42 11.01 -2.44
CA SER A 177 -6.50 11.45 -3.32
C SER A 177 -6.20 12.86 -3.87
N ASP A 178 -5.79 12.92 -5.14
CA ASP A 178 -5.58 14.16 -5.88
C ASP A 178 -6.77 15.13 -5.78
N ALA A 179 -8.00 14.61 -5.86
CA ALA A 179 -9.21 15.41 -5.79
C ALA A 179 -9.35 16.09 -4.41
N TYR A 180 -9.11 15.34 -3.33
CA TYR A 180 -9.24 15.87 -1.97
C TYR A 180 -8.13 16.86 -1.65
N ARG A 181 -6.89 16.52 -2.03
CA ARG A 181 -5.73 17.39 -1.83
C ARG A 181 -5.90 18.73 -2.54
N LYS A 182 -6.21 18.71 -3.83
CA LYS A 182 -6.33 19.93 -4.66
C LYS A 182 -7.43 20.85 -4.13
N GLU A 183 -8.60 20.31 -3.81
CA GLU A 183 -9.72 21.14 -3.34
C GLU A 183 -9.40 21.74 -1.95
N TYR A 184 -8.85 20.95 -1.02
CA TYR A 184 -8.45 21.46 0.28
C TYR A 184 -7.39 22.56 0.18
N GLU A 185 -6.33 22.33 -0.60
CA GLU A 185 -5.26 23.30 -0.79
C GLU A 185 -5.76 24.59 -1.45
N TRP A 186 -6.60 24.47 -2.47
CA TRP A 186 -7.23 25.62 -3.13
C TRP A 186 -8.02 26.47 -2.14
N GLN A 187 -8.95 25.85 -1.40
CA GLN A 187 -9.81 26.55 -0.44
C GLN A 187 -9.03 27.16 0.72
N ARG A 188 -7.96 26.50 1.18
CA ARG A 188 -7.07 27.04 2.22
C ARG A 188 -6.40 28.34 1.76
N LEU A 189 -5.83 28.33 0.57
CA LEU A 189 -5.13 29.49 0.00
C LEU A 189 -6.10 30.66 -0.26
N GLU A 190 -7.32 30.38 -0.72
CA GLU A 190 -8.35 31.41 -0.94
C GLU A 190 -8.75 32.09 0.38
N GLN A 191 -8.89 31.34 1.47
CA GLN A 191 -9.19 31.92 2.78
C GLN A 191 -8.01 32.71 3.37
N GLU A 192 -6.79 32.25 3.18
CA GLU A 192 -5.58 32.99 3.58
C GLU A 192 -5.46 34.32 2.83
N ALA A 193 -5.74 34.32 1.52
CA ALA A 193 -5.79 35.53 0.71
C ALA A 193 -6.87 36.52 1.19
N PHE A 194 -8.07 36.02 1.53
CA PHE A 194 -9.16 36.86 2.05
C PHE A 194 -8.80 37.49 3.41
N ARG A 195 -8.27 36.70 4.36
CA ARG A 195 -7.83 37.23 5.67
C ARG A 195 -6.73 38.29 5.55
N ASN A 196 -5.86 38.18 4.54
CA ASN A 196 -4.80 39.15 4.28
C ASN A 196 -5.31 40.45 3.62
N GLN A 197 -6.50 40.46 3.00
CA GLN A 197 -7.11 41.68 2.48
C GLN A 197 -7.75 42.52 3.59
N ASP A 198 -8.34 41.90 4.61
CA ASP A 198 -8.91 42.59 5.77
C ASP A 198 -7.85 43.27 6.67
N THR A 199 -6.60 42.79 6.64
CA THR A 199 -5.49 43.41 7.39
C THR A 199 -4.87 44.63 6.69
N CYS A 200 -5.12 44.86 5.39
CA CYS A 200 -4.57 45.99 4.65
C CYS A 200 -5.40 47.30 4.75
N ILE A 201 -6.56 47.30 5.41
CA ILE A 201 -7.43 48.49 5.53
C ILE A 201 -7.21 49.26 6.85
N GLY A 202 -6.40 48.75 7.78
CA GLY A 202 -6.31 49.23 9.17
C GLY A 202 -5.18 50.20 9.56
N THR A 203 -4.54 50.94 8.66
CA THR A 203 -3.49 51.93 9.03
C THR A 203 -3.65 53.31 8.38
N GLY A 204 -4.89 53.77 8.20
CA GLY A 204 -5.19 55.17 7.89
C GLY A 204 -5.51 55.96 9.15
N THR A 205 -4.48 56.44 9.86
CA THR A 205 -4.64 57.48 10.89
C THR A 205 -5.20 58.75 10.23
N VAL A 206 -6.40 59.16 10.64
CA VAL A 206 -6.94 60.49 10.34
C VAL A 206 -6.41 61.44 11.41
N ASN A 207 -5.55 62.37 11.00
CA ASN A 207 -5.21 63.58 11.76
C ASN A 207 -6.35 64.58 11.73
#